data_AF-A0A923V522-F1
#
_entry.id   AF-A0A923V522-F1
#
_cell.length_a   1.000
_cell.length_b   1.000
_cell.length_c   1.000
_cell.angle_alpha   90.00
_cell.angle_beta   90.00
_cell.angle_gamma   90.00
#
_symmetry.space_group_name_H-M   'P 1'
#
loop_
_entity.id
_entity.type
_entity.pdbx_description
1 polymer ?
#
loop_
_entity_poly.entity_id
_entity_poly.type
_entity_poly.pdbx_seq_one_letter_code
_entity_poly.pdbx_strand_id
1 'polypeptide(L)' 'MQNNTFSTLFIGQKLIKLIEVDSTNTYLKDLLSNSEPLAEGTVIMSAHQTAGRGQRGTNWESEQGKNI' A
#
# COMPACT_ATOMS: atom_id res chain seq x y z
N MET A 1 -6.78 15.13 -7.65
CA MET A 1 -6.87 14.11 -6.58
C MET A 1 -8.00 13.17 -6.96
N GLN A 2 -7.72 11.93 -7.35
CA GLN A 2 -8.75 10.98 -7.75
C GLN A 2 -9.52 10.48 -6.52
N ASN A 3 -10.84 10.70 -6.50
CA ASN A 3 -11.75 10.15 -5.52
C ASN A 3 -12.01 8.67 -5.86
N ASN A 4 -11.12 7.80 -5.39
CA ASN A 4 -11.26 6.35 -5.49
C ASN A 4 -12.21 5.85 -4.38
N THR A 5 -13.50 6.17 -4.48
CA THR A 5 -14.53 5.59 -3.61
C THR A 5 -14.92 4.23 -4.19
N PHE A 6 -14.27 3.17 -3.71
CA PHE A 6 -14.57 1.80 -4.12
C PHE A 6 -15.74 1.25 -3.29
N SER A 7 -16.90 1.02 -3.92
CA SER A 7 -18.05 0.36 -3.28
C SER A 7 -17.85 -1.16 -3.30
N THR A 8 -17.00 -1.65 -2.40
CA THR A 8 -16.57 -3.04 -2.35
C THR A 8 -17.18 -3.78 -1.17
N LEU A 9 -17.54 -5.05 -1.35
CA LEU A 9 -18.19 -5.83 -0.28
C LEU A 9 -17.21 -6.23 0.85
N PHE A 10 -15.93 -6.44 0.53
CA PHE A 10 -14.90 -6.91 1.48
C PHE A 10 -13.56 -6.16 1.35
N ILE A 11 -12.98 -6.06 0.15
CA ILE A 11 -11.65 -5.48 -0.07
C ILE A 11 -11.74 -3.98 -0.34
N GLY A 12 -11.09 -3.13 0.45
CA GLY A 12 -11.04 -1.68 0.24
C GLY A 12 -11.92 -0.88 1.21
N GLN A 13 -12.62 -1.57 2.13
CA GLN A 13 -13.43 -0.94 3.19
C GLN A 13 -12.59 -0.04 4.12
N LYS A 14 -11.31 -0.38 4.29
CA LYS A 14 -10.31 0.44 4.96
C LYS A 14 -9.18 0.74 3.99
N LEU A 15 -9.01 2.01 3.64
CA LEU A 15 -7.99 2.46 2.69
C LEU A 15 -7.01 3.41 3.39
N ILE A 16 -5.73 3.00 3.43
CA ILE A 16 -4.62 3.81 3.94
C ILE A 16 -3.89 4.39 2.73
N LYS A 17 -3.94 5.71 2.55
CA LYS A 17 -3.23 6.42 1.49
C LYS A 17 -1.98 7.08 2.05
N LEU A 18 -0.83 6.78 1.47
CA LEU A 18 0.45 7.39 1.77
C LEU A 18 0.92 8.21 0.56
N ILE A 19 1.62 9.32 0.82
CA ILE A 19 2.22 10.11 -0.25
C ILE A 19 3.50 9.42 -0.74
N GLU A 20 4.32 8.96 0.20
CA GLU A 20 5.56 8.25 -0.05
C GLU A 20 5.77 7.19 1.04
N VAL A 21 6.35 6.06 0.65
CA VAL A 21 6.74 4.97 1.54
C VAL A 21 7.94 4.24 0.95
N ASP A 22 8.68 3.48 1.75
CA ASP A 22 9.73 2.61 1.22
C ASP A 22 9.11 1.48 0.37
N SER A 23 8.18 0.73 0.94
CA SER A 23 7.34 -0.26 0.27
C SER A 23 6.04 -0.43 1.03
N THR A 24 4.90 -0.39 0.33
CA THR A 24 3.58 -0.66 0.94
C THR A 24 3.55 -2.03 1.65
N ASN A 25 4.27 -3.02 1.15
CA ASN A 25 4.39 -4.34 1.78
C ASN A 25 5.24 -4.33 3.05
N THR A 26 6.33 -3.56 3.09
CA THR A 26 7.13 -3.41 4.32
C THR A 26 6.29 -2.71 5.39
N TYR A 27 5.65 -1.61 5.02
CA TYR A 27 4.77 -0.85 5.90
C TYR A 27 3.65 -1.73 6.50
N LEU A 28 3.00 -2.58 5.69
CA LEU A 28 2.01 -3.53 6.17
C LEU A 28 2.58 -4.49 7.23
N LYS A 29 3.76 -5.06 6.99
CA LYS A 29 4.40 -5.99 7.93
C LYS A 29 4.73 -5.33 9.26
N ASP A 30 5.23 -4.11 9.22
CA ASP A 30 5.57 -3.36 10.43
C ASP A 30 4.31 -3.00 11.22
N LEU A 31 3.22 -2.65 10.51
CA LEU A 31 1.95 -2.32 11.14
C LEU A 31 1.33 -3.55 11.82
N LEU A 32 1.38 -4.71 11.18
CA LEU A 32 0.95 -5.99 11.76
C LEU A 32 1.83 -6.43 12.93
N SER A 33 3.11 -6.04 12.94
CA SER A 33 4.05 -6.44 14.00
C SER A 33 3.93 -5.56 15.26
N ASN A 34 3.46 -4.31 15.10
CA ASN A 34 3.49 -3.30 16.17
C ASN A 34 2.09 -2.85 16.65
N SER A 35 0.99 -3.31 16.05
CA SER A 35 -0.37 -2.79 16.31
C SER A 35 -1.43 -3.89 16.42
N GLU A 36 -2.66 -3.49 16.76
CA GLU A 36 -3.85 -4.35 16.71
C GLU A 36 -4.07 -4.99 15.32
N PRO A 37 -4.74 -6.15 15.25
CA PRO A 37 -5.01 -6.84 14.00
C PRO A 37 -5.70 -5.92 12.99
N LEU A 38 -5.15 -5.85 11.78
CA LEU A 38 -5.79 -5.16 10.68
C LEU A 38 -7.03 -5.93 10.22
N ALA A 39 -8.11 -5.21 9.95
CA ALA A 39 -9.29 -5.77 9.33
C ALA A 39 -8.94 -6.36 7.96
N GLU A 40 -9.48 -7.56 7.69
CA GLU A 40 -9.36 -8.18 6.37
C GLU A 40 -9.88 -7.24 5.28
N GLY A 41 -9.22 -7.26 4.12
CA GLY A 41 -9.55 -6.35 3.02
C GLY A 41 -9.03 -4.92 3.20
N THR A 42 -8.20 -4.63 4.21
CA THR A 42 -7.49 -3.35 4.27
C THR A 42 -6.58 -3.17 3.06
N VAL A 43 -6.67 -2.03 2.39
CA VAL A 43 -5.84 -1.66 1.24
C VAL A 43 -4.88 -0.55 1.65
N ILE A 44 -3.61 -0.70 1.28
CA ILE A 44 -2.57 0.33 1.45
C ILE A 44 -2.13 0.77 0.06
N MET A 45 -2.14 2.06 -0.19
CA MET A 45 -1.81 2.66 -1.47
C MET A 45 -0.79 3.79 -1.25
N SER A 46 0.23 3.87 -2.11
CA SER A 46 1.21 4.94 -2.07
C SER A 46 1.37 5.57 -3.44
N ALA A 47 1.49 6.90 -3.50
CA ALA A 47 1.77 7.59 -4.76
C ALA A 47 3.23 7.42 -5.23
N HIS A 48 4.14 7.11 -4.31
CA HIS A 48 5.56 6.88 -4.59
C HIS A 48 6.14 5.80 -3.65
N GLN A 49 6.94 4.88 -4.19
CA GLN A 49 7.69 3.90 -3.40
C GLN A 49 9.19 4.05 -3.65
N THR A 50 9.96 4.42 -2.63
CA THR A 50 11.40 4.68 -2.77
C THR A 50 12.24 3.41 -2.80
N ALA A 51 11.71 2.30 -2.26
CA ALA A 51 12.36 1.00 -2.20
C ALA A 51 11.35 -0.12 -2.47
N GLY A 52 10.56 0.03 -3.54
CA GLY A 52 9.61 -0.99 -3.96
C GLY A 52 10.31 -2.33 -4.18
N ARG A 53 9.71 -3.41 -3.69
CA ARG A 53 10.28 -4.77 -3.75
C ARG A 53 9.39 -5.69 -4.58
N GLY A 54 9.99 -6.35 -5.56
CA GLY A 54 9.42 -7.45 -6.32
C GLY A 54 9.81 -8.81 -5.72
N GLN A 55 9.56 -9.89 -6.47
CA GLN A 55 9.93 -11.23 -6.02
C GLN A 55 11.44 -11.47 -6.06
N ARG A 56 11.94 -12.35 -5.18
CA ARG A 56 13.34 -12.84 -5.16
C ARG A 56 14.39 -11.72 -5.08
N GLY A 57 14.09 -10.65 -4.34
CA GLY A 57 15.03 -9.53 -4.16
C GLY A 57 15.12 -8.58 -5.35
N THR A 58 14.21 -8.70 -6.32
CA THR A 58 14.11 -7.71 -7.40
C THR A 58 13.58 -6.38 -6.84
N ASN A 59 14.09 -5.28 -7.39
CA ASN A 59 13.56 -3.96 -7.09
C ASN A 59 12.38 -3.68 -8.02
N TRP A 60 11.33 -3.10 -7.45
CA TRP A 60 10.20 -2.58 -8.18
C TRP A 60 10.32 -1.05 -8.21
N GLU A 61 10.77 -0.52 -9.34
CA GLU A 61 10.84 0.92 -9.55
C GLU A 61 9.43 1.48 -9.73
N SER A 62 9.12 2.58 -9.04
CA SER A 62 7.84 3.26 -9.19
C SER A 62 8.04 4.75 -9.25
N GLU A 63 7.99 5.30 -10.46
CA GLU A 63 7.96 6.74 -10.67
C GLU A 63 6.62 7.32 -10.18
N GLN A 64 6.70 8.47 -9.52
CA GLN A 64 5.53 9.14 -8.93
C GLN A 64 4.45 9.42 -9.98
N GLY A 65 3.24 8.90 -9.75
CA GLY A 65 2.08 9.11 -10.62
C GLY A 65 2.15 8.40 -11.99
N LYS A 66 3.17 7.56 -12.24
CA LYS A 66 3.28 6.74 -13.45
C LYS A 66 2.98 5.26 -13.21
N ASN A 67 2.88 4.87 -11.94
CA ASN A 67 2.38 3.56 -11.53
C ASN A 67 1.09 3.73 -10.74
N ILE A 68 0.30 2.65 -10.69
CA ILE A 68 -1.06 2.56 -10.14
C ILE A 68 -1.19 3.04 -8.69
#